data_AF-Q1I7N3-F1
#
_entry.id   AF-Q1I7N3-F1
#
_cell.length_a   1.000
_cell.length_b   1.000
_cell.length_c   1.000
_cell.angle_alpha   90.00
_cell.angle_beta   90.00
_cell.angle_gamma   90.00
#
_symmetry.space_group_name_H-M   'P 1'
#
loop_
_entity.id
_entity.type
_entity.pdbx_description
1 polymer ?
#
loop_
_entity_poly.entity_id
_entity_poly.type
_entity_poly.pdbx_seq_one_letter_code
_entity_poly.pdbx_strand_id
1 'polypeptide(L)'
;MNSRRLELVCSVDLRPTLEKVQRDSVLDFAEYSLLRESADAKLYQLMGKVRKRQGTGQSSAFEGEEDLRRLQDASIRMAHLLQSSCLALRRLGLDHQDKHLARDALEQQLAYIQACLRRSMQSLGEF
;
A
#
# COMPACT_ATOMS: atom_id res chain seq x y z
N MET A 1 2.57 16.90 7.73
CA MET A 1 1.20 17.08 7.18
C MET A 1 0.39 17.90 8.19
N ASN A 2 -0.37 18.91 7.77
CA ASN A 2 -1.22 19.70 8.70
C ASN A 2 -2.37 18.80 9.23
N SER A 3 -2.72 18.88 10.52
CA SER A 3 -3.74 18.07 11.17
C SER A 3 -5.09 18.07 10.43
N ARG A 4 -5.50 19.24 9.91
CA ARG A 4 -6.76 19.37 9.15
C ARG A 4 -6.73 18.61 7.82
N ARG A 5 -5.59 18.60 7.13
CA ARG A 5 -5.41 17.83 5.89
C ARG A 5 -5.39 16.33 6.18
N LEU A 6 -4.78 15.92 7.29
CA LEU A 6 -4.77 14.53 7.72
C LEU A 6 -6.19 14.00 8.02
N GLU A 7 -6.99 14.77 8.75
CA GLU A 7 -8.39 14.41 9.04
C GLU A 7 -9.21 14.26 7.76
N LEU A 8 -9.07 15.21 6.82
CA LEU A 8 -9.76 15.16 5.53
C LEU A 8 -9.39 13.91 4.74
N VAL A 9 -8.09 13.63 4.56
CA VAL A 9 -7.62 12.48 3.78
C VAL A 9 -7.99 11.14 4.44
N CYS A 10 -7.99 11.07 5.78
CA CYS A 10 -8.47 9.89 6.50
C CYS A 10 -9.99 9.68 6.40
N SER A 11 -10.77 10.75 6.15
CA SER A 11 -12.24 10.70 6.04
C SER A 11 -12.77 10.41 4.64
N VAL A 12 -11.89 10.34 3.64
CA VAL A 12 -12.27 10.07 2.25
C VAL A 12 -12.93 8.70 2.13
N ASP A 13 -14.07 8.64 1.45
CA ASP A 13 -14.69 7.39 1.02
C ASP A 13 -13.91 6.77 -0.15
N LEU A 14 -13.13 5.73 0.15
CA LEU A 14 -12.35 5.00 -0.85
C LEU A 14 -13.12 3.88 -1.54
N ARG A 15 -14.37 3.58 -1.14
CA ARG A 15 -15.13 2.45 -1.70
C ARG A 15 -15.20 2.49 -3.24
N PRO A 16 -15.49 3.64 -3.89
CA PRO A 16 -15.56 3.70 -5.35
C PRO A 16 -14.23 3.34 -6.01
N THR A 17 -13.11 3.82 -5.46
CA THR A 17 -11.77 3.55 -5.99
C THR A 17 -11.34 2.11 -5.75
N LEU A 18 -11.66 1.54 -4.59
CA LEU A 18 -11.37 0.14 -4.27
C LEU A 18 -12.18 -0.82 -5.14
N GLU A 19 -13.45 -0.52 -5.41
CA GLU A 19 -14.27 -1.31 -6.32
C GLU A 19 -13.69 -1.34 -7.74
N LYS A 20 -13.19 -0.20 -8.24
CA LYS A 20 -12.49 -0.15 -9.54
C LYS A 20 -11.28 -1.06 -9.55
N VAL A 21 -10.46 -1.05 -8.51
CA VAL A 21 -9.29 -1.95 -8.39
C VAL A 21 -9.73 -3.41 -8.37
N GLN A 22 -10.80 -3.75 -7.65
CA GLN A 22 -11.32 -5.13 -7.57
C GLN A 22 -11.90 -5.64 -8.89
N ARG A 23 -12.36 -4.74 -9.77
CA ARG A 23 -12.84 -5.06 -11.12
C ARG A 23 -11.75 -4.93 -12.18
N ASP A 24 -10.47 -4.95 -11.77
CA ASP A 24 -9.30 -4.80 -12.64
C ASP A 24 -9.35 -3.55 -13.56
N SER A 25 -10.06 -2.51 -13.13
CA SER A 25 -10.19 -1.27 -13.87
C SER A 25 -8.97 -0.37 -13.65
N VAL A 26 -8.48 0.23 -14.72
CA VAL A 26 -7.37 1.18 -14.64
C VAL A 26 -7.83 2.45 -13.91
N LEU A 27 -7.11 2.80 -12.85
CA LEU A 27 -7.32 4.06 -12.13
C LEU A 27 -6.68 5.22 -12.88
N ASP A 28 -7.33 6.39 -12.82
CA ASP A 28 -6.67 7.61 -13.24
C ASP A 28 -5.62 8.08 -12.21
N PHE A 29 -4.87 9.12 -12.55
CA PHE A 29 -3.80 9.64 -11.68
C PHE A 29 -4.31 10.15 -10.33
N ALA A 30 -5.49 10.78 -10.29
CA ALA A 30 -6.06 11.31 -9.06
C ALA A 30 -6.52 10.18 -8.14
N GLU A 31 -7.18 9.17 -8.70
CA GLU A 31 -7.62 7.96 -8.00
C GLU A 31 -6.45 7.15 -7.44
N TYR A 32 -5.40 6.95 -8.24
CA TYR A 32 -4.16 6.34 -7.78
C TYR A 32 -3.52 7.13 -6.64
N SER A 33 -3.42 8.45 -6.79
CA SER A 33 -2.83 9.32 -5.77
C SER A 33 -3.64 9.30 -4.48
N LEU A 34 -4.96 9.25 -4.59
CA LEU A 34 -5.89 9.18 -3.47
C LEU A 34 -5.70 7.90 -2.64
N LEU A 35 -5.55 6.74 -3.29
CA LEU A 35 -5.28 5.48 -2.58
C LEU A 35 -3.96 5.56 -1.79
N ARG A 36 -2.90 6.07 -2.43
CA ARG A 36 -1.60 6.21 -1.80
C ARG A 36 -1.67 7.18 -0.61
N GLU A 37 -2.17 8.39 -0.83
CA GLU A 37 -2.25 9.42 0.22
C GLU A 37 -3.14 8.98 1.38
N SER A 38 -4.22 8.25 1.12
CA SER A 38 -5.09 7.73 2.18
C SER A 38 -4.43 6.61 3.00
N ALA A 39 -3.70 5.71 2.35
CA ALA A 39 -2.93 4.69 3.06
C ALA A 39 -1.85 5.32 3.97
N ASP A 40 -1.10 6.29 3.44
CA ASP A 40 -0.09 7.03 4.20
C ASP A 40 -0.72 7.80 5.37
N ALA A 41 -1.84 8.49 5.14
CA ALA A 41 -2.56 9.23 6.17
C ALA A 41 -3.01 8.32 7.33
N LYS A 42 -3.53 7.13 7.03
CA LYS A 42 -3.94 6.16 8.06
C LYS A 42 -2.76 5.66 8.89
N LEU A 43 -1.61 5.39 8.26
CA LEU A 43 -0.38 5.03 8.96
C LEU A 43 0.13 6.17 9.85
N TYR A 44 0.15 7.41 9.33
CA TYR A 44 0.50 8.59 10.14
C TYR A 44 -0.43 8.80 11.33
N GLN A 45 -1.74 8.59 11.14
CA GLN A 45 -2.72 8.66 12.22
C GLN A 45 -2.47 7.57 13.28
N LEU A 46 -2.13 6.35 12.84
CA LEU A 46 -1.79 5.24 13.73
C LEU A 46 -0.53 5.52 14.55
N MET A 47 0.54 6.02 13.91
CA MET A 47 1.77 6.45 14.60
C MET A 47 1.47 7.52 15.66
N GLY A 48 0.61 8.49 15.35
CA GLY A 48 0.17 9.50 16.31
C GLY A 48 -0.59 8.91 17.51
N LYS A 49 -1.40 7.87 17.29
CA LYS A 49 -2.09 7.14 18.37
C LYS A 49 -1.13 6.34 19.23
N VAL A 50 -0.17 5.63 18.62
CA VAL A 50 0.88 4.87 19.30
C VAL A 50 1.70 5.79 20.21
N ARG A 51 2.16 6.93 19.67
CA ARG A 51 2.88 7.95 20.43
C ARG A 51 2.08 8.49 21.63
N LYS A 52 0.78 8.74 21.47
CA LYS A 52 -0.09 9.22 22.56
C LYS A 52 -0.32 8.16 23.64
N ARG A 53 -0.47 6.88 23.26
CA ARG A 53 -0.72 5.77 24.19
C ARG A 53 0.49 5.42 25.05
N GLN A 54 1.69 5.64 24.54
CA GLN A 54 2.94 5.21 25.18
C GLN A 54 3.67 6.34 25.92
N GLY A 55 3.02 7.50 26.13
CA GLY A 55 3.54 8.63 26.90
C GLY A 55 3.84 8.36 28.39
N THR A 56 3.78 7.10 28.85
CA THR A 56 4.07 6.66 30.21
C THR A 56 5.27 5.69 30.32
N GLY A 57 5.93 5.28 29.22
CA GLY A 57 7.09 4.38 29.26
C GLY A 57 8.02 4.56 28.04
N GLN A 58 9.25 5.05 28.27
CA GLN A 58 10.11 5.62 27.21
C GLN A 58 10.71 4.60 26.22
N SER A 59 10.88 3.33 26.57
CA SER A 59 11.61 2.37 25.71
C SER A 59 10.74 1.68 24.65
N SER A 60 9.53 1.22 25.01
CA SER A 60 8.63 0.55 24.04
C SER A 60 7.90 1.54 23.12
N ALA A 61 7.95 2.83 23.45
CA ALA A 61 7.33 3.90 22.66
C ALA A 61 8.03 4.12 21.32
N PHE A 62 9.36 4.00 21.33
CA PHE A 62 10.19 4.26 20.16
C PHE A 62 10.12 3.10 19.16
N GLU A 63 10.08 1.85 19.67
CA GLU A 63 10.03 0.64 18.84
C GLU A 63 8.73 0.55 18.01
N GLY A 64 7.56 0.81 18.61
CA GLY A 64 6.29 0.74 17.90
C GLY A 64 6.11 1.79 16.81
N GLU A 65 6.61 3.02 17.01
CA GLU A 65 6.59 4.04 15.96
C GLU A 65 7.58 3.71 14.85
N GLU A 66 8.77 3.22 15.19
CA GLU A 66 9.80 2.85 14.21
C GLU A 66 9.36 1.67 13.33
N ASP A 67 8.71 0.66 13.90
CA ASP A 67 8.17 -0.47 13.15
C ASP A 67 7.07 -0.03 12.17
N LEU A 68 6.22 0.92 12.56
CA LEU A 68 5.22 1.50 11.65
C LEU A 68 5.86 2.31 10.50
N ARG A 69 6.97 3.01 10.75
CA ARG A 69 7.74 3.67 9.68
C ARG A 69 8.37 2.67 8.74
N ARG A 70 8.96 1.59 9.28
CA ARG A 70 9.52 0.49 8.47
C ARG A 70 8.45 -0.16 7.59
N LEU A 71 7.24 -0.35 8.13
CA LEU A 71 6.09 -0.84 7.37
C LEU A 71 5.69 0.11 6.23
N GLN A 72 5.62 1.42 6.50
CA GLN A 72 5.33 2.43 5.47
C GLN A 72 6.37 2.37 4.34
N ASP A 73 7.65 2.42 4.70
CA ASP A 73 8.73 2.39 3.72
C ASP A 73 8.75 1.09 2.91
N ALA A 74 8.50 -0.06 3.55
CA ALA A 74 8.40 -1.35 2.87
C ALA A 74 7.24 -1.36 1.85
N SER A 75 6.09 -0.81 2.23
CA SER A 75 4.90 -0.73 1.36
C SER A 75 5.16 0.14 0.13
N ILE A 76 5.80 1.30 0.32
CA ILE A 76 6.19 2.21 -0.77
C ILE A 76 7.22 1.53 -1.69
N ARG A 77 8.23 0.87 -1.11
CA ARG A 77 9.24 0.13 -1.89
C ARG A 77 8.61 -0.96 -2.75
N MET A 78 7.67 -1.74 -2.22
CA MET A 78 6.97 -2.77 -2.98
C MET A 78 6.22 -2.20 -4.19
N ALA A 79 5.50 -1.09 -4.01
CA ALA A 79 4.79 -0.42 -5.09
C ALA A 79 5.75 0.09 -6.19
N HIS A 80 6.86 0.70 -5.80
CA HIS A 80 7.88 1.17 -6.75
C HIS A 80 8.57 0.03 -7.50
N LEU A 81 8.87 -1.08 -6.82
CA LEU A 81 9.45 -2.25 -7.47
C LEU A 81 8.51 -2.79 -8.54
N LEU A 82 7.22 -2.97 -8.24
CA LEU A 82 6.21 -3.39 -9.24
C LEU A 82 6.16 -2.44 -10.44
N GLN A 83 6.11 -1.13 -10.21
CA GLN A 83 6.11 -0.12 -11.28
C GLN A 83 7.38 -0.20 -12.15
N SER A 84 8.54 -0.32 -11.52
CA SER A 84 9.82 -0.41 -12.22
C SER A 84 9.92 -1.70 -13.05
N SER A 85 9.43 -2.84 -12.53
CA SER A 85 9.38 -4.11 -13.26
C SER A 85 8.49 -4.02 -14.50
N CYS A 86 7.30 -3.42 -14.38
CA CYS A 86 6.42 -3.16 -15.52
C CYS A 86 7.08 -2.26 -16.58
N LEU A 87 7.81 -1.23 -16.14
CA LEU A 87 8.54 -0.35 -17.05
C LEU A 87 9.72 -1.06 -17.74
N ALA A 88 10.45 -1.90 -17.01
CA ALA A 88 11.54 -2.70 -17.55
C ALA A 88 11.03 -3.66 -18.64
N LEU A 89 9.92 -4.35 -18.40
CA LEU A 89 9.28 -5.22 -19.40
C LEU A 89 8.91 -4.48 -20.69
N ARG A 90 8.39 -3.24 -20.58
CA ARG A 90 8.11 -2.41 -21.76
C ARG A 90 9.36 -2.09 -22.58
N ARG A 91 10.54 -2.04 -21.96
CA ARG A 91 11.81 -1.70 -22.62
C ARG A 91 12.47 -2.91 -23.30
N LEU A 92 12.09 -4.13 -22.96
CA LEU A 92 12.71 -5.36 -23.49
C LEU A 92 12.41 -5.64 -24.97
N GLY A 93 11.51 -4.87 -25.61
CA GLY A 93 11.23 -5.05 -27.04
C GLY A 93 10.57 -6.39 -27.39
N LEU A 94 9.95 -7.05 -26.40
CA LEU A 94 9.33 -8.37 -26.53
C LEU A 94 8.28 -8.43 -27.65
N ASP A 95 8.14 -9.60 -28.26
CA ASP A 95 7.07 -9.87 -29.20
C ASP A 95 5.70 -9.95 -28.49
N HIS A 96 4.63 -10.19 -29.24
CA HIS A 96 3.28 -10.20 -28.66
C HIS A 96 3.06 -11.35 -27.68
N GLN A 97 3.63 -12.53 -27.95
CA GLN A 97 3.45 -13.72 -27.14
C GLN A 97 4.24 -13.62 -25.84
N ASP A 98 5.47 -13.12 -25.91
CA ASP A 98 6.31 -12.87 -24.75
C ASP A 98 5.74 -11.75 -23.87
N LYS A 99 5.11 -10.73 -24.46
CA LYS A 99 4.36 -9.70 -23.71
C LYS A 99 3.19 -10.29 -22.94
N HIS A 100 2.47 -11.24 -23.53
CA HIS A 100 1.37 -11.92 -22.85
C HIS A 100 1.90 -12.74 -21.67
N LEU A 101 2.95 -13.54 -21.88
CA LEU A 101 3.55 -14.35 -20.84
C LEU A 101 4.09 -13.49 -19.68
N ALA A 102 4.76 -12.38 -20.00
CA ALA A 102 5.26 -11.45 -19.00
C ALA A 102 4.14 -10.78 -18.18
N ARG A 103 3.01 -10.49 -18.84
CA ARG A 103 1.81 -9.98 -18.16
C ARG A 103 1.24 -11.02 -17.21
N ASP A 104 1.03 -12.25 -17.68
CA ASP A 104 0.49 -13.35 -16.86
C ASP A 104 1.37 -13.58 -15.62
N ALA A 105 2.69 -13.58 -15.78
CA ALA A 105 3.64 -13.74 -14.68
C ALA A 105 3.49 -12.62 -13.62
N LEU A 106 3.31 -11.36 -14.05
CA LEU A 106 3.08 -10.25 -13.14
C LEU A 106 1.73 -10.34 -12.41
N GLU A 107 0.67 -10.76 -13.10
CA GLU A 107 -0.65 -10.95 -12.51
C GLU A 107 -0.63 -12.07 -11.45
N GLN A 108 0.06 -13.18 -11.74
CA GLN A 108 0.28 -14.26 -10.76
C GLN A 108 1.10 -13.79 -9.55
N GLN A 109 2.15 -12.98 -9.77
CA GLN A 109 2.95 -12.43 -8.68
C GLN A 109 2.12 -11.50 -7.79
N LEU A 110 1.23 -10.68 -8.37
CA LEU A 110 0.32 -9.83 -7.61
C LEU A 110 -0.65 -10.67 -6.78
N ALA A 111 -1.23 -11.73 -7.37
CA ALA A 111 -2.12 -12.65 -6.66
C ALA A 111 -1.41 -13.33 -5.47
N TYR A 112 -0.15 -13.74 -5.65
CA TYR A 112 0.68 -14.29 -4.58
C TYR A 112 0.92 -13.28 -3.45
N ILE A 113 1.26 -12.02 -3.77
CA ILE A 113 1.43 -10.96 -2.76
C ILE A 113 0.12 -10.73 -1.99
N GLN A 114 -1.03 -10.69 -2.66
CA GLN A 114 -2.33 -10.57 -2.02
C GLN A 114 -2.64 -11.78 -1.11
N ALA A 115 -2.30 -13.00 -1.53
CA ALA A 115 -2.48 -14.21 -0.72
C ALA A 115 -1.61 -14.18 0.53
N CYS A 116 -0.34 -13.76 0.41
CA CYS A 116 0.56 -13.56 1.55
C CYS A 116 -0.02 -12.54 2.54
N LEU A 117 -0.49 -11.39 2.05
CA LEU A 117 -1.11 -10.38 2.89
C LEU A 117 -2.34 -10.93 3.63
N ARG A 118 -3.26 -11.60 2.92
CA ARG A 118 -4.46 -12.20 3.52
C ARG A 118 -4.12 -13.23 4.59
N ARG A 119 -3.15 -14.11 4.33
CA ARG A 119 -2.68 -15.12 5.29
C ARG A 119 -2.07 -14.48 6.54
N SER A 120 -1.24 -13.46 6.38
CA SER A 120 -0.65 -12.73 7.51
C SER A 120 -1.71 -11.94 8.29
N MET A 121 -2.69 -11.34 7.62
CA MET A 121 -3.79 -10.65 8.30
C MET A 121 -4.69 -11.61 9.10
N GLN A 122 -4.94 -12.82 8.59
CA GLN A 122 -5.65 -13.84 9.36
C GLN A 122 -4.92 -14.20 10.66
N SER A 123 -3.59 -14.16 10.68
CA SER A 123 -2.81 -14.41 11.89
C SER A 123 -2.80 -13.27 12.91
N LEU A 124 -3.26 -12.07 12.55
CA LEU A 124 -3.31 -10.90 13.45
C LEU A 124 -4.53 -10.90 14.41
N GLY A 125 -5.50 -11.80 14.22
CA GLY A 125 -6.73 -11.86 15.02
C GLY A 125 -7.76 -10.82 14.57
N GLU A 126 -8.96 -11.31 14.22
CA GLU A 126 -10.22 -10.67 13.79
C GLU A 126 -10.24 -9.15 13.47
N PHE A 127 -10.54 -8.86 12.19
CA PHE A 127 -11.18 -7.62 11.72
C PHE A 127 -12.67 -7.82 11.56
#